data_AF-A0A380FDD4-F1
#
_entry.id   AF-A0A380FDD4-F1
#
_cell.length_a   1.000
_cell.length_b   1.000
_cell.length_c   1.000
_cell.angle_alpha   90.00
_cell.angle_beta   90.00
_cell.angle_gamma   90.00
#
_symmetry.space_group_name_H-M   'P 1'
#
loop_
_entity.id
_entity.type
_entity.pdbx_description
1 polymer ?
#
loop_
_entity_poly.entity_id
_entity_poly.type
_entity_poly.pdbx_seq_one_letter_code
_entity_poly.pdbx_strand_id
1 'polypeptide(L)'
;MSIIIEDAGLFSSFQDFGRQGYEHNGVIPGGALDPLAHEIANRLVANDKREATLEMTNNMARIRFTEPTLIALSGGNFKAATEHMKVLPNKLYLMEKGDVLAFTETKRTSRVYLAIGGGFELDEWLGSTSTDFKSQIGGFHGRKLKKRRRDKYET
;
A
#
# COMPACT_ATOMS: atom_id res chain seq x y z
N MET A 1 -7.15 4.32 -12.59
CA MET A 1 -7.72 4.60 -11.26
C MET A 1 -6.74 5.37 -10.43
N SER A 2 -7.19 6.35 -9.65
CA SER A 2 -6.30 7.10 -8.75
C SER A 2 -6.80 7.11 -7.31
N ILE A 3 -5.85 7.14 -6.38
CA ILE A 3 -6.13 7.35 -4.95
C ILE A 3 -5.39 8.62 -4.52
N ILE A 4 -6.00 9.40 -3.64
CA ILE A 4 -5.39 10.62 -3.11
C ILE A 4 -4.90 10.34 -1.69
N ILE A 5 -3.60 10.55 -1.47
CA ILE A 5 -2.98 10.45 -0.16
C ILE A 5 -3.14 11.79 0.57
N GLU A 6 -4.15 11.90 1.43
CA GLU A 6 -4.41 13.10 2.23
C GLU A 6 -3.37 13.29 3.35
N ASP A 7 -2.94 12.17 3.92
CA ASP A 7 -1.80 12.09 4.82
C ASP A 7 -1.04 10.80 4.51
N ALA A 8 0.29 10.86 4.43
CA ALA A 8 1.10 9.69 4.10
C ALA A 8 1.41 8.81 5.31
N GLY A 9 1.09 9.27 6.52
CA GLY A 9 1.47 8.58 7.74
C GLY A 9 2.97 8.66 8.01
N LEU A 10 3.46 7.77 8.88
CA LEU A 10 4.87 7.76 9.28
C LEU A 10 5.78 7.20 8.18
N PHE A 11 5.40 6.04 7.66
CA PHE A 11 6.16 5.31 6.65
C PHE A 11 5.23 4.42 5.82
N SER A 12 5.03 4.83 4.56
CA SER A 12 4.17 4.14 3.61
C SER A 12 4.88 3.99 2.27
N SER A 13 4.89 2.79 1.69
CA SER A 13 5.57 2.48 0.42
C SER A 13 4.92 1.31 -0.29
N PHE A 14 5.06 1.26 -1.61
CA PHE A 14 4.60 0.11 -2.39
C PHE A 14 5.60 -1.03 -2.32
N GLN A 15 5.08 -2.23 -2.06
CA GLN A 15 5.86 -3.46 -1.92
C GLN A 15 5.13 -4.63 -2.60
N ASP A 16 5.88 -5.40 -3.37
CA ASP A 16 5.50 -6.71 -3.89
C ASP A 16 6.35 -7.81 -3.21
N PHE A 17 6.63 -8.93 -3.90
CA PHE A 17 7.51 -9.98 -3.39
C PHE A 17 9.02 -9.70 -3.56
N GLY A 18 9.39 -8.56 -4.13
CA GLY A 18 10.77 -8.12 -4.32
C GLY A 18 11.45 -8.66 -5.59
N ARG A 19 12.75 -8.34 -5.71
CA ARG A 19 13.64 -8.62 -6.85
C ARG A 19 14.75 -9.61 -6.50
N GLN A 20 14.39 -10.86 -6.27
CA GLN A 20 15.36 -11.91 -5.97
C GLN A 20 16.23 -12.24 -7.19
N GLY A 21 17.47 -12.68 -6.95
CA GLY A 21 18.41 -13.15 -7.98
C GLY A 21 19.49 -12.13 -8.36
N TYR A 22 19.42 -10.89 -7.89
CA TYR A 22 20.40 -9.83 -8.17
C TYR A 22 21.33 -9.52 -6.99
N GLU A 23 21.27 -10.28 -5.90
CA GLU A 23 22.03 -10.06 -4.67
C GLU A 23 23.54 -10.12 -4.91
N HIS A 24 23.98 -10.96 -5.84
CA HIS A 24 25.37 -11.07 -6.25
C HIS A 24 25.92 -9.77 -6.88
N ASN A 25 25.05 -8.88 -7.37
CA ASN A 25 25.39 -7.55 -7.88
C ASN A 25 25.20 -6.45 -6.82
N GLY A 26 24.97 -6.82 -5.56
CA GLY A 26 24.75 -5.86 -4.46
C GLY A 26 23.35 -5.25 -4.42
N VAL A 27 22.40 -5.78 -5.19
CA VAL A 27 21.00 -5.32 -5.19
C VAL A 27 20.27 -5.88 -3.97
N ILE A 28 19.52 -5.03 -3.26
CA ILE A 28 18.69 -5.44 -2.14
C ILE A 28 17.36 -6.01 -2.70
N PRO A 29 16.96 -7.24 -2.34
CA PRO A 29 15.73 -7.85 -2.86
C PRO A 29 14.46 -7.04 -2.56
N GLY A 30 14.42 -6.35 -1.42
CA GLY A 30 13.23 -5.60 -1.00
C GLY A 30 12.05 -6.54 -0.71
N GLY A 31 10.84 -6.09 -1.04
CA GLY A 31 9.62 -6.84 -0.82
C GLY A 31 8.85 -6.46 0.45
N ALA A 32 7.63 -6.95 0.55
CA ALA A 32 6.79 -6.83 1.73
C ALA A 32 7.43 -7.48 2.95
N LEU A 33 7.39 -6.80 4.11
CA LEU A 33 8.01 -7.32 5.34
C LEU A 33 7.26 -8.52 5.93
N ASP A 34 5.95 -8.59 5.69
CA ASP A 34 5.06 -9.70 6.05
C ASP A 34 4.41 -10.21 4.75
N PRO A 35 5.06 -11.16 4.06
CA PRO A 35 4.59 -11.68 2.78
C PRO A 35 3.23 -12.38 2.87
N LEU A 36 2.88 -12.94 4.04
CA LEU A 36 1.61 -13.62 4.23
C LEU A 36 0.45 -12.61 4.25
N ALA A 37 0.58 -11.53 5.03
CA ALA A 37 -0.42 -10.47 5.06
C ALA A 37 -0.56 -9.79 3.68
N HIS A 38 0.57 -9.53 3.02
CA HIS A 38 0.60 -9.03 1.64
C HIS A 38 -0.20 -9.92 0.69
N GLU A 39 0.10 -11.24 0.66
CA GLU A 39 -0.62 -12.18 -0.20
C GLU A 39 -2.11 -12.24 0.14
N ILE A 40 -2.47 -12.31 1.42
CA ILE A 40 -3.89 -12.35 1.85
C ILE A 40 -4.65 -11.13 1.31
N ALA A 41 -4.08 -9.93 1.42
CA ALA A 41 -4.71 -8.72 0.91
C ALA A 41 -4.93 -8.79 -0.61
N ASN A 42 -3.92 -9.17 -1.39
CA ASN A 42 -4.04 -9.31 -2.84
C ASN A 42 -5.06 -10.37 -3.27
N ARG A 43 -5.05 -11.55 -2.63
CA ARG A 43 -5.97 -12.64 -2.96
C ARG A 43 -7.43 -12.25 -2.71
N LEU A 44 -7.71 -11.47 -1.66
CA LEU A 44 -9.07 -11.03 -1.32
C LEU A 44 -9.70 -10.13 -2.39
N VAL A 45 -8.89 -9.34 -3.10
CA VAL A 45 -9.33 -8.49 -4.21
C VAL A 45 -9.13 -9.15 -5.59
N ALA A 46 -8.86 -10.47 -5.60
CA ALA A 46 -8.64 -11.28 -6.79
C ALA A 46 -7.43 -10.88 -7.66
N ASN A 47 -6.44 -10.20 -7.07
CA ASN A 47 -5.18 -9.91 -7.75
C ASN A 47 -4.29 -11.16 -7.84
N ASP A 48 -3.33 -11.14 -8.78
CA ASP A 48 -2.16 -12.02 -8.65
C ASP A 48 -1.44 -11.70 -7.35
N LYS A 49 -0.84 -12.71 -6.71
CA LYS A 49 -0.13 -12.48 -5.45
C LYS A 49 1.04 -11.50 -5.62
N ARG A 50 1.64 -11.43 -6.82
CA ARG A 50 2.78 -10.56 -7.15
C ARG A 50 2.41 -9.10 -7.35
N GLU A 51 1.12 -8.75 -7.36
CA GLU A 51 0.72 -7.35 -7.40
C GLU A 51 1.23 -6.59 -6.18
N ALA A 52 1.62 -5.34 -6.35
CA ALA A 52 2.05 -4.53 -5.22
C ALA A 52 0.89 -4.24 -4.27
N THR A 53 1.21 -4.15 -2.99
CA THR A 53 0.34 -3.54 -1.98
C THR A 53 0.97 -2.27 -1.45
N LEU A 54 0.14 -1.37 -0.92
CA LEU A 54 0.64 -0.28 -0.10
C LEU A 54 0.91 -0.79 1.32
N GLU A 55 2.18 -0.89 1.68
CA GLU A 55 2.65 -1.25 3.02
C GLU A 55 2.76 0.01 3.88
N MET A 56 2.09 0.03 5.04
CA MET A 56 2.02 1.17 5.97
C MET A 56 2.43 0.76 7.39
N THR A 57 3.20 1.62 8.08
CA THR A 57 3.74 1.32 9.41
C THR A 57 3.28 2.30 10.49
N ASN A 58 2.79 1.78 11.61
CA ASN A 58 2.39 2.48 12.85
C ASN A 58 1.30 3.55 12.69
N ASN A 59 1.63 4.67 12.04
CA ASN A 59 0.69 5.71 11.66
C ASN A 59 0.44 5.60 10.15
N MET A 60 -0.75 5.13 9.78
CA MET A 60 -1.10 4.78 8.41
C MET A 60 -1.55 6.00 7.61
N ALA A 61 -1.50 5.86 6.29
CA ALA A 61 -1.98 6.89 5.39
C ALA A 61 -3.50 7.09 5.53
N ARG A 62 -3.94 8.33 5.31
CA ARG A 62 -5.35 8.68 5.10
C ARG A 62 -5.58 8.79 3.60
N ILE A 63 -6.46 7.96 3.07
CA ILE A 63 -6.55 7.70 1.62
C ILE A 63 -7.97 8.00 1.15
N ARG A 64 -8.11 8.87 0.15
CA ARG A 64 -9.38 9.16 -0.51
C ARG A 64 -9.46 8.44 -1.86
N PHE A 65 -10.56 7.75 -2.10
CA PHE A 65 -10.84 7.07 -3.36
C PHE A 65 -11.53 8.02 -4.34
N THR A 66 -11.08 8.07 -5.60
CA THR A 66 -11.65 8.98 -6.62
C THR A 66 -12.74 8.33 -7.47
N GLU A 67 -12.94 7.03 -7.32
CA GLU A 67 -13.94 6.21 -8.01
C GLU A 67 -14.24 4.92 -7.20
N PRO A 68 -15.32 4.18 -7.51
CA PRO A 68 -15.62 2.92 -6.85
C PRO A 68 -14.44 1.93 -6.95
N THR A 69 -13.94 1.46 -5.81
CA THR A 69 -12.70 0.68 -5.72
C THR A 69 -12.86 -0.51 -4.79
N LEU A 70 -12.56 -1.73 -5.26
CA LEU A 70 -12.46 -2.90 -4.38
C LEU A 70 -11.15 -2.85 -3.60
N ILE A 71 -11.21 -3.01 -2.29
CA ILE A 71 -10.04 -3.04 -1.41
C ILE A 71 -10.07 -4.21 -0.44
N ALA A 72 -8.88 -4.59 0.02
CA ALA A 72 -8.73 -5.43 1.21
C ALA A 72 -7.57 -4.92 2.06
N LEU A 73 -7.72 -5.06 3.38
CA LEU A 73 -6.66 -4.79 4.35
C LEU A 73 -6.24 -6.09 5.03
N SER A 74 -4.93 -6.28 5.16
CA SER A 74 -4.35 -7.34 6.00
C SER A 74 -3.21 -6.80 6.86
N GLY A 75 -2.61 -7.67 7.67
CA GLY A 75 -1.62 -7.32 8.67
C GLY A 75 -2.24 -7.15 10.06
N GLY A 76 -1.56 -6.42 10.93
CA GLY A 76 -1.82 -6.48 12.37
C GLY A 76 -2.14 -5.15 13.03
N ASN A 77 -2.87 -5.23 14.16
CA ASN A 77 -3.03 -4.16 15.15
C ASN A 77 -3.50 -2.81 14.58
N PHE A 78 -4.52 -2.80 13.72
CA PHE A 78 -5.11 -1.57 13.19
C PHE A 78 -6.61 -1.50 13.43
N LYS A 79 -7.14 -0.27 13.44
CA LYS A 79 -8.57 0.02 13.39
C LYS A 79 -8.80 0.94 12.20
N ALA A 80 -9.48 0.44 11.18
CA ALA A 80 -9.74 1.18 9.96
C ALA A 80 -11.25 1.42 9.78
N ALA A 81 -11.60 2.57 9.21
CA ALA A 81 -12.97 2.92 8.91
C ALA A 81 -13.04 3.99 7.81
N THR A 82 -14.18 4.06 7.15
CA THR A 82 -14.68 5.27 6.47
C THR A 82 -15.64 6.01 7.41
N GLU A 83 -16.27 7.10 6.96
CA GLU A 83 -17.29 7.79 7.75
C GLU A 83 -18.52 6.90 8.04
N HIS A 84 -18.82 5.97 7.14
CA HIS A 84 -20.05 5.16 7.14
C HIS A 84 -19.81 3.68 7.44
N MET A 85 -18.57 3.19 7.41
CA MET A 85 -18.30 1.76 7.54
C MET A 85 -17.00 1.45 8.30
N LYS A 86 -17.04 0.44 9.18
CA LYS A 86 -15.83 -0.16 9.76
C LYS A 86 -15.18 -1.13 8.78
N VAL A 87 -13.87 -1.01 8.61
CA VAL A 87 -13.06 -1.89 7.75
C VAL A 87 -12.28 -2.85 8.64
N LEU A 88 -12.60 -4.13 8.57
CA LEU A 88 -11.99 -5.20 9.34
C LEU A 88 -10.87 -5.87 8.52
N PRO A 89 -9.85 -6.44 9.17
CA PRO A 89 -8.82 -7.19 8.47
C PRO A 89 -9.39 -8.41 7.75
N ASN A 90 -8.73 -8.80 6.68
CA ASN A 90 -8.95 -10.01 5.90
C ASN A 90 -10.39 -10.13 5.34
N LYS A 91 -10.94 -9.00 4.90
CA LYS A 91 -12.24 -8.91 4.22
C LYS A 91 -12.16 -7.99 3.01
N LEU A 92 -12.96 -8.30 2.00
CA LEU A 92 -13.16 -7.48 0.81
C LEU A 92 -14.18 -6.36 1.10
N TYR A 93 -13.92 -5.17 0.60
CA TYR A 93 -14.81 -4.02 0.69
C TYR A 93 -14.87 -3.27 -0.63
N LEU A 94 -16.05 -2.75 -0.99
CA LEU A 94 -16.20 -1.75 -2.04
C LEU A 94 -16.16 -0.37 -1.38
N MET A 95 -15.19 0.45 -1.77
CA MET A 95 -15.11 1.87 -1.44
C MET A 95 -15.86 2.64 -2.52
N GLU A 96 -16.68 3.61 -2.13
CA GLU A 96 -17.36 4.49 -3.06
C GLU A 96 -16.48 5.70 -3.43
N LYS A 97 -16.84 6.37 -4.53
CA LYS A 97 -16.18 7.64 -4.90
C LYS A 97 -16.31 8.66 -3.77
N GLY A 98 -15.18 9.20 -3.34
CA GLY A 98 -15.10 10.21 -2.29
C GLY A 98 -14.89 9.64 -0.90
N ASP A 99 -15.03 8.33 -0.71
CA ASP A 99 -14.75 7.65 0.55
C ASP A 99 -13.33 7.93 1.00
N VAL A 100 -13.18 8.12 2.32
CA VAL A 100 -11.88 8.32 2.95
C VAL A 100 -11.62 7.20 3.93
N LEU A 101 -10.67 6.33 3.59
CA LEU A 101 -10.15 5.33 4.50
C LEU A 101 -9.20 6.00 5.49
N ALA A 102 -9.52 5.85 6.78
CA ALA A 102 -8.75 6.39 7.88
C ALA A 102 -8.49 5.32 8.93
N PHE A 103 -7.38 5.51 9.65
CA PHE A 103 -6.94 4.61 10.69
C PHE A 103 -6.89 5.34 12.03
N THR A 104 -7.29 4.65 13.11
CA THR A 104 -7.10 5.14 14.47
C THR A 104 -5.85 4.50 15.06
N GLU A 105 -5.05 5.30 15.76
CA GLU A 105 -3.85 4.85 16.44
C GLU A 105 -4.16 3.69 17.41
N THR A 106 -3.24 2.73 17.46
CA THR A 106 -3.31 1.60 18.38
C THR A 106 -2.08 1.59 19.28
N LYS A 107 -2.19 1.02 20.48
CA LYS A 107 -1.09 0.99 21.47
C LYS A 107 0.07 0.05 21.10
N ARG A 108 -0.02 -0.65 19.97
CA ARG A 108 0.97 -1.65 19.52
C ARG A 108 1.46 -1.25 18.14
N THR A 109 2.70 -1.62 17.85
CA THR A 109 3.22 -1.47 16.49
C THR A 109 2.36 -2.27 15.52
N SER A 110 2.21 -1.71 14.33
CA SER A 110 1.31 -2.23 13.31
C SER A 110 1.94 -2.08 11.94
N ARG A 111 1.69 -3.08 11.09
CA ARG A 111 2.00 -3.03 9.68
C ARG A 111 0.77 -3.50 8.93
N VAL A 112 0.34 -2.69 7.97
CA VAL A 112 -0.90 -2.90 7.23
C VAL A 112 -0.61 -2.89 5.76
N TYR A 113 -1.23 -3.83 5.06
CA TYR A 113 -1.14 -3.98 3.62
C TYR A 113 -2.50 -3.66 3.04
N LEU A 114 -2.54 -2.64 2.19
CA LEU A 114 -3.71 -2.30 1.39
C LEU A 114 -3.50 -2.81 -0.03
N ALA A 115 -4.37 -3.73 -0.44
CA ALA A 115 -4.54 -4.12 -1.84
C ALA A 115 -5.76 -3.42 -2.42
N ILE A 116 -5.66 -3.04 -3.70
CA ILE A 116 -6.78 -2.56 -4.52
C ILE A 116 -7.00 -3.55 -5.66
N GLY A 117 -8.25 -3.81 -6.03
CA GLY A 117 -8.56 -4.68 -7.17
C GLY A 117 -7.97 -4.10 -8.46
N GLY A 118 -7.25 -4.92 -9.22
CA GLY A 118 -6.55 -4.51 -10.44
C GLY A 118 -5.11 -3.99 -10.22
N GLY A 119 -4.65 -3.91 -8.97
CA GLY A 119 -3.27 -3.51 -8.67
C GLY A 119 -3.00 -2.01 -8.81
N PHE A 120 -1.74 -1.63 -8.59
CA PHE A 120 -1.26 -0.25 -8.73
C PHE A 120 -0.38 -0.13 -9.97
N GLU A 121 -0.54 0.96 -10.72
CA GLU A 121 0.40 1.32 -11.78
C GLU A 121 1.64 1.98 -11.14
N LEU A 122 2.79 1.30 -11.22
CA LEU A 122 4.01 1.65 -10.48
C LEU A 122 5.26 1.48 -11.36
N ASP A 123 6.33 2.15 -10.95
CA ASP A 123 7.64 1.98 -11.56
C ASP A 123 8.16 0.56 -11.26
N GLU A 124 8.49 -0.20 -12.30
CA GLU A 124 9.12 -1.52 -12.17
C GLU A 124 10.65 -1.41 -12.29
N TRP A 125 11.36 -2.19 -11.49
CA TRP A 125 12.80 -2.37 -11.62
C TRP A 125 13.22 -3.80 -11.31
N LEU A 126 13.90 -4.43 -12.28
CA LEU A 126 14.39 -5.80 -12.20
C LEU A 126 13.26 -6.82 -11.94
N GLY A 127 12.11 -6.65 -12.60
CA GLY A 127 10.95 -7.56 -12.47
C GLY A 127 10.14 -7.37 -11.19
N SER A 128 10.29 -6.22 -10.51
CA SER A 128 9.63 -5.93 -9.24
C SER A 128 9.26 -4.46 -9.11
N THR A 129 8.07 -4.23 -8.59
CA THR A 129 7.48 -2.92 -8.24
C THR A 129 7.73 -2.53 -6.78
N SER A 130 8.50 -3.31 -6.02
CA SER A 130 8.89 -2.94 -4.65
C SER A 130 9.72 -1.65 -4.61
N THR A 131 9.54 -0.84 -3.58
CA THR A 131 10.34 0.39 -3.42
C THR A 131 11.74 0.05 -2.88
N ASP A 132 12.81 0.36 -3.63
CA ASP A 132 14.19 0.39 -3.10
C ASP A 132 14.55 1.80 -2.65
N PHE A 133 14.60 2.02 -1.34
CA PHE A 133 14.91 3.34 -0.77
C PHE A 133 16.37 3.76 -0.92
N LYS A 134 17.30 2.79 -1.04
CA LYS A 134 18.74 3.07 -1.13
C LYS A 134 19.11 3.45 -2.57
N SER A 135 18.56 2.70 -3.52
CA SER A 135 18.75 2.93 -4.96
C SER A 135 17.78 3.99 -5.52
N GLN A 136 16.75 4.36 -4.75
CA GLN A 136 15.72 5.32 -5.13
C GLN A 136 15.00 4.96 -6.44
N ILE A 137 14.60 3.69 -6.56
CA ILE A 137 13.94 3.17 -7.76
C ILE A 137 12.84 2.15 -7.37
N GLY A 138 11.88 1.97 -8.28
CA GLY A 138 10.74 1.08 -8.10
C GLY A 138 9.62 1.67 -7.24
N GLY A 139 8.43 1.08 -7.33
CA GLY A 139 7.25 1.52 -6.60
C GLY A 139 6.80 2.90 -7.07
N PHE A 140 6.57 3.82 -6.13
CA PHE A 140 6.22 5.20 -6.47
C PHE A 140 7.47 6.09 -6.40
N HIS A 141 8.17 6.21 -7.51
CA HIS A 141 9.38 7.04 -7.67
C HIS A 141 10.49 6.71 -6.67
N GLY A 142 10.63 5.43 -6.28
CA GLY A 142 11.75 4.98 -5.44
C GLY A 142 11.75 5.54 -4.02
N ARG A 143 10.60 6.00 -3.52
CA ARG A 143 10.51 6.68 -2.23
C ARG A 143 9.26 6.31 -1.46
N LYS A 144 9.28 6.59 -0.17
CA LYS A 144 8.06 6.60 0.63
C LYS A 144 7.06 7.65 0.11
N LEU A 145 5.79 7.39 0.33
CA LEU A 145 4.73 8.35 0.06
C LEU A 145 4.94 9.61 0.92
N LYS A 146 4.55 10.74 0.36
CA LYS A 146 4.63 12.05 1.01
C LYS A 146 3.23 12.64 1.02
N LYS A 147 2.91 13.37 2.09
CA LYS A 147 1.68 14.16 2.15
C LYS A 147 1.64 15.12 0.97
N ARG A 148 0.48 15.23 0.32
CA ARG A 148 0.24 16.26 -0.70
C ARG A 148 0.45 17.64 -0.05
N ARG A 149 1.48 18.40 -0.47
CA ARG A 149 1.46 19.85 -0.24
C ARG A 149 0.33 20.40 -1.13
N ARG A 150 -0.50 21.31 -0.60
CA ARG A 150 -1.73 21.80 -1.26
C ARG A 150 -1.54 22.37 -2.67
N ASP A 151 -0.31 22.57 -3.14
CA ASP A 151 0.00 23.43 -4.28
C ASP A 151 0.33 22.73 -5.61
N LYS A 152 0.32 21.39 -5.71
CA LYS A 152 0.52 20.71 -7.01
C LYS A 152 -0.36 19.48 -7.16
N TYR A 153 -1.07 19.43 -8.29
CA TYR A 153 -1.81 18.27 -8.78
C TYR A 153 -0.80 17.38 -9.52
N GLU A 154 -0.54 16.18 -9.01
CA GLU A 154 0.10 15.11 -9.79
C GLU A 154 -0.98 14.04 -9.98
N THR A 155 -1.33 13.83 -11.24
CA THR A 155 -2.24 12.80 -11.78
C THR A 155 -1.55 11.45 -11.84
#